data_AF-A0A9P6U9B6-F1
#
_entry.id   AF-A0A9P6U9B6-F1
#
_cell.length_a   1.000
_cell.length_b   1.000
_cell.length_c   1.000
_cell.angle_alpha   90.00
_cell.angle_beta   90.00
_cell.angle_gamma   90.00
#
_symmetry.space_group_name_H-M   'P 1'
#
loop_
_entity.id
_entity.type
_entity.pdbx_description
1 polymer ?
#
loop_
_entity_poly.entity_id
_entity_poly.type
_entity_poly.pdbx_seq_one_letter_code
_entity_poly.pdbx_strand_id
1 'polypeptide(L)'
;MLVARSGCNLRRVGLLKIARATPSQLLPRANYGQLPMVTSVASRTKHTATPPPPPSSPSSSQPATSSPHRTESQLSIYEGPFSQTARRLKLFSVSSLAATIALCPFIFILDAGISSGMRGGLAVAAVATSGSSTALVQWCLGSYVRKITIPNPLATSPSPSPPTPSSSDLDAVTITRSTPVSFETLSFLGGRRITTVKVSDLEPSSAPFSTIRIREGQGSVVRDGRGRVLSDDNKLKKRFYLHGELTEEEPMRTIMAEIQQNQNLTGVVGRVGVAEAVVDVAAQVAKKNKDKEANDVSAGAEGQVKAPVTEGMSDRIEQLKRKASENAKKGQQP
;
A
#
# COMPACT_ATOMS: atom_id res chain seq x y z
N MET A 1 -13.40 -4.11 38.39
CA MET A 1 -13.09 -4.51 36.99
C MET A 1 -12.41 -3.34 36.29
N LEU A 2 -11.09 -3.42 36.10
CA LEU A 2 -10.28 -2.35 35.53
C LEU A 2 -9.94 -2.71 34.08
N VAL A 3 -10.64 -2.11 33.12
CA VAL A 3 -10.41 -2.35 31.68
C VAL A 3 -9.28 -1.43 31.23
N ALA A 4 -8.05 -1.95 31.25
CA ALA A 4 -6.88 -1.30 30.69
C ALA A 4 -7.00 -1.27 29.15
N ARG A 5 -7.39 -0.12 28.60
CA ARG A 5 -7.33 0.16 27.16
C ARG A 5 -5.86 0.37 26.76
N SER A 6 -5.20 -0.72 26.35
CA SER A 6 -3.86 -0.65 25.74
C SER A 6 -3.96 -0.08 24.33
N GLY A 7 -3.79 1.24 24.22
CA GLY A 7 -3.60 1.92 22.94
C GLY A 7 -2.18 1.71 22.46
N CYS A 8 -1.95 0.69 21.62
CA CYS A 8 -0.72 0.54 20.86
C CYS A 8 -0.60 1.68 19.84
N ASN A 9 -0.07 2.81 20.29
CA ASN A 9 0.54 3.80 19.42
C ASN A 9 1.79 3.18 18.82
N LEU A 10 1.64 2.57 17.64
CA LEU A 10 2.76 2.15 16.82
C LEU A 10 3.50 3.43 16.36
N ARG A 11 4.36 3.95 17.24
CA ARG A 11 5.28 5.04 16.92
C ARG A 11 6.06 4.60 15.69
N ARG A 12 5.88 5.39 14.63
CA ARG A 12 6.65 5.39 13.39
C ARG A 12 8.14 5.28 13.76
N VAL A 13 8.69 4.07 13.72
CA VAL A 13 10.12 3.85 13.95
C VAL A 13 10.85 4.69 12.92
N GLY A 14 11.78 5.51 13.42
CA GLY A 14 12.54 6.47 12.64
C GLY A 14 13.04 5.85 11.35
N LEU A 15 12.75 6.54 10.27
CA LEU A 15 13.28 6.29 8.94
C LEU A 15 14.81 6.24 9.08
N LEU A 16 15.39 5.04 9.10
CA LEU A 16 16.83 4.87 8.92
C LEU A 16 17.18 5.59 7.63
N LYS A 17 18.03 6.63 7.73
CA LYS A 17 18.62 7.32 6.59
C LYS A 17 19.49 6.30 5.84
N ILE A 18 18.88 5.58 4.90
CA ILE A 18 19.61 4.84 3.88
C ILE A 18 20.41 5.90 3.12
N ALA A 19 21.73 5.81 3.24
CA ALA A 19 22.66 6.69 2.55
C ALA A 19 22.33 6.70 1.06
N ARG A 20 22.16 7.91 0.53
CA ARG A 20 21.88 8.17 -0.87
C ARG A 20 23.15 7.85 -1.67
N ALA A 21 23.24 6.63 -2.19
CA ALA A 21 24.26 6.28 -3.17
C ALA A 21 24.00 7.08 -4.45
N THR A 22 24.97 7.92 -4.81
CA THR A 22 25.02 8.70 -6.04
C THR A 22 25.04 7.76 -7.25
N PRO A 23 24.20 7.97 -8.29
CA PRO A 23 24.24 7.17 -9.50
C PRO A 23 25.32 7.74 -10.42
N SER A 24 26.42 7.00 -10.56
CA SER A 24 27.39 7.26 -11.62
C SER A 24 27.60 5.97 -12.41
N GLN A 25 27.54 6.14 -13.73
CA GLN A 25 27.97 5.24 -14.81
C GLN A 25 26.89 4.33 -15.42
N LEU A 26 26.37 4.83 -16.55
CA LEU A 26 26.14 4.14 -17.82
C LEU A 26 26.55 2.65 -17.81
N LEU A 27 25.55 1.77 -17.75
CA LEU A 27 25.71 0.37 -18.15
C LEU A 27 25.10 0.18 -19.55
N PRO A 28 25.78 -0.58 -20.42
CA PRO A 28 25.30 -0.88 -21.76
C PRO A 28 24.02 -1.70 -21.71
N ARG A 29 23.10 -1.34 -22.60
CA ARG A 29 21.84 -2.00 -22.89
C ARG A 29 22.10 -3.47 -23.27
N ALA A 30 22.01 -4.38 -22.30
CA ALA A 30 22.02 -5.81 -22.56
C ALA A 30 20.75 -6.16 -23.35
N ASN A 31 20.97 -6.65 -24.56
CA ASN A 31 19.95 -7.18 -25.45
C ASN A 31 19.40 -8.46 -24.80
N TYR A 32 18.17 -8.42 -24.29
CA TYR A 32 17.48 -9.61 -23.81
C TYR A 32 17.12 -10.46 -25.02
N GLY A 33 18.08 -11.29 -25.42
CA GLY A 33 17.86 -12.38 -26.37
C GLY A 33 16.71 -13.25 -25.86
N GLN A 34 15.88 -13.66 -26.82
CA GLN A 34 14.83 -14.65 -26.69
C GLN A 34 15.26 -15.80 -25.77
N LEU A 35 14.53 -15.97 -24.66
CA LEU A 35 14.60 -17.22 -23.92
C LEU A 35 13.89 -18.30 -24.74
N PRO A 36 14.50 -19.49 -24.91
CA PRO A 36 13.88 -20.60 -25.62
C PRO A 36 12.62 -21.04 -24.89
N MET A 37 11.53 -21.22 -25.63
CA MET A 37 10.35 -21.90 -25.13
C MET A 37 10.73 -23.31 -24.69
N VAL A 38 10.66 -23.57 -23.38
CA VAL A 38 10.70 -24.93 -22.85
C VAL A 38 9.36 -25.56 -23.20
N THR A 39 9.37 -26.37 -24.24
CA THR A 39 8.28 -27.26 -24.62
C THR A 39 8.00 -28.21 -23.47
N SER A 40 6.80 -28.09 -22.90
CA SER A 40 6.26 -29.04 -21.93
C SER A 40 6.16 -30.41 -22.59
N VAL A 41 7.08 -31.32 -22.24
CA VAL A 41 7.00 -32.74 -22.62
C VAL A 41 5.77 -33.35 -21.96
N ALA A 42 4.76 -33.62 -22.78
CA ALA A 42 3.61 -34.42 -22.41
C ALA A 42 4.07 -35.85 -22.09
N SER A 43 4.11 -36.20 -20.80
CA SER A 43 4.26 -37.58 -20.36
C SER A 43 2.99 -38.37 -20.71
N ARG A 44 3.04 -38.98 -21.89
CA ARG A 44 2.05 -39.93 -22.41
C ARG A 44 2.19 -41.26 -21.68
N THR A 45 1.51 -41.44 -20.56
CA THR A 45 1.27 -42.78 -19.99
C THR A 45 0.17 -43.47 -20.80
N LYS A 46 0.59 -44.39 -21.69
CA LYS A 46 -0.31 -45.40 -22.29
C LYS A 46 -0.74 -46.36 -21.19
N HIS A 47 -1.99 -46.27 -20.75
CA HIS A 47 -2.66 -47.36 -20.06
C HIS A 47 -3.79 -47.91 -20.93
N THR A 48 -3.71 -49.21 -21.10
CA THR A 48 -4.50 -50.12 -21.91
C THR A 48 -6.00 -50.04 -21.57
N ALA A 49 -6.80 -50.19 -22.62
CA ALA A 49 -8.25 -50.15 -22.63
C ALA A 49 -8.91 -51.18 -21.68
N THR A 50 -9.88 -50.69 -20.92
CA THR A 50 -11.05 -51.43 -20.46
C THR A 50 -12.19 -50.41 -20.42
N PRO A 51 -13.38 -50.68 -21.00
CA PRO A 51 -14.47 -49.71 -21.05
C PRO A 51 -15.39 -49.82 -19.82
N PRO A 52 -15.39 -48.85 -18.89
CA PRO A 52 -16.44 -48.70 -17.89
C PRO A 52 -17.53 -47.70 -18.35
N PRO A 53 -18.75 -47.82 -17.77
CA PRO A 53 -19.98 -47.13 -18.19
C PRO A 53 -19.92 -45.59 -18.13
N PRO A 54 -20.87 -44.90 -18.81
CA PRO A 54 -20.83 -43.45 -19.00
C PRO A 54 -20.77 -42.69 -17.66
N PRO A 55 -19.75 -41.85 -17.44
CA PRO A 55 -19.74 -40.94 -16.31
C PRO A 55 -20.70 -39.79 -16.59
N SER A 56 -21.78 -39.76 -15.82
CA SER A 56 -22.57 -38.58 -15.52
C SER A 56 -21.64 -37.39 -15.29
N SER A 57 -21.82 -36.34 -16.11
CA SER A 57 -21.07 -35.11 -16.07
C SER A 57 -21.05 -34.55 -14.64
N PRO A 58 -19.89 -34.50 -13.95
CA PRO A 58 -19.79 -33.63 -12.80
C PRO A 58 -19.74 -32.21 -13.37
N SER A 59 -20.92 -31.61 -13.50
CA SER A 59 -21.08 -30.17 -13.57
C SER A 59 -20.23 -29.62 -12.42
N SER A 60 -19.06 -29.08 -12.78
CA SER A 60 -18.12 -28.43 -11.87
C SER A 60 -18.79 -27.15 -11.38
N SER A 61 -19.77 -27.38 -10.51
CA SER A 61 -20.40 -26.42 -9.64
C SER A 61 -19.30 -26.09 -8.63
N GLN A 62 -18.49 -25.09 -8.99
CA GLN A 62 -17.71 -24.39 -8.00
C GLN A 62 -18.65 -24.09 -6.83
N PRO A 63 -18.35 -24.55 -5.61
CA PRO A 63 -19.18 -24.22 -4.47
C PRO A 63 -19.11 -22.71 -4.32
N ALA A 64 -20.19 -22.05 -4.73
CA ALA A 64 -20.49 -20.68 -4.37
C ALA A 64 -20.45 -20.67 -2.84
N THR A 65 -19.30 -20.26 -2.31
CA THR A 65 -19.11 -20.07 -0.89
C THR A 65 -19.98 -18.89 -0.53
N SER A 66 -21.24 -19.21 -0.21
CA SER A 66 -22.24 -18.31 0.33
C SER A 66 -21.68 -17.75 1.62
N SER A 67 -20.99 -16.61 1.50
CA SER A 67 -20.52 -15.86 2.65
C SER A 67 -21.76 -15.43 3.45
N PRO A 68 -21.90 -15.87 4.71
CA PRO A 68 -22.99 -15.44 5.57
C PRO A 68 -22.78 -13.95 5.88
N HIS A 69 -23.85 -13.16 5.88
CA HIS A 69 -23.87 -11.68 5.84
C HIS A 69 -23.58 -11.02 4.48
N ARG A 70 -24.26 -11.48 3.41
CA ARG A 70 -24.59 -10.56 2.31
C ARG A 70 -25.80 -9.75 2.77
N THR A 71 -25.59 -8.52 3.25
CA THR A 71 -26.70 -7.57 3.41
C THR A 71 -27.27 -7.37 2.02
N GLU A 72 -28.52 -7.80 1.78
CA GLU A 72 -29.19 -7.79 0.48
C GLU A 72 -29.29 -6.38 -0.14
N SER A 73 -28.93 -5.35 0.63
CA SER A 73 -28.89 -3.94 0.25
C SER A 73 -27.62 -3.49 -0.48
N GLN A 74 -26.67 -4.37 -0.84
CA GLN A 74 -25.45 -3.96 -1.55
C GLN A 74 -25.25 -4.69 -2.88
N LEU A 75 -25.23 -3.91 -3.96
CA LEU A 75 -24.91 -4.39 -5.30
C LEU A 75 -23.38 -4.48 -5.46
N SER A 76 -22.89 -5.65 -5.86
CA SER A 76 -21.47 -5.87 -6.15
C SER A 76 -21.21 -5.56 -7.60
N ILE A 77 -20.51 -4.46 -7.87
CA ILE A 77 -20.24 -4.00 -9.23
C ILE A 77 -18.87 -4.40 -9.75
N TYR A 78 -18.01 -4.92 -8.87
CA TYR A 78 -16.64 -5.30 -9.23
C TYR A 78 -16.10 -6.32 -8.25
N GLU A 79 -15.42 -7.33 -8.78
CA GLU A 79 -14.67 -8.32 -8.02
C GLU A 79 -13.28 -8.51 -8.63
N GLY A 80 -12.24 -8.28 -7.84
CA GLY A 80 -10.86 -8.41 -8.29
C GLY A 80 -10.49 -9.87 -8.56
N PRO A 81 -9.83 -10.21 -9.69
CA PRO A 81 -9.57 -11.58 -10.10
C PRO A 81 -8.55 -12.27 -9.20
N PHE A 82 -7.66 -11.50 -8.56
CA PHE A 82 -6.64 -12.01 -7.64
C PHE A 82 -7.02 -11.81 -6.17
N SER A 83 -8.29 -11.56 -5.88
CA SER A 83 -8.81 -11.38 -4.52
C SER A 83 -8.40 -12.49 -3.55
N GLN A 84 -8.53 -13.74 -3.99
CA GLN A 84 -8.21 -14.92 -3.19
C GLN A 84 -6.69 -15.14 -3.10
N THR A 85 -5.99 -14.99 -4.22
CA THR A 85 -4.54 -15.16 -4.29
C THR A 85 -3.81 -14.13 -3.43
N ALA A 86 -4.21 -12.85 -3.49
CA ALA A 86 -3.64 -11.78 -2.66
C ALA A 86 -3.81 -12.07 -1.16
N ARG A 87 -4.95 -12.65 -0.75
CA ARG A 87 -5.19 -13.05 0.64
C ARG A 87 -4.27 -14.20 1.07
N ARG A 88 -4.14 -15.23 0.23
CA ARG A 88 -3.24 -16.37 0.49
C ARG A 88 -1.78 -15.91 0.55
N LEU A 89 -1.37 -15.04 -0.37
CA LEU A 89 -0.02 -14.51 -0.44
C LEU A 89 0.33 -13.69 0.82
N LYS A 90 -0.56 -12.81 1.27
CA LYS A 90 -0.37 -12.09 2.54
C LYS A 90 -0.23 -13.02 3.73
N LEU A 91 -1.14 -13.99 3.84
CA LEU A 91 -1.16 -14.92 4.96
C LEU A 91 0.11 -15.78 4.98
N PHE A 92 0.58 -16.20 3.80
CA PHE A 92 1.82 -16.94 3.64
C PHE A 92 3.08 -16.12 4.00
N SER A 93 3.14 -14.84 3.62
CA SER A 93 4.26 -13.96 4.02
C SER A 93 4.28 -13.74 5.53
N VAL A 94 3.12 -13.46 6.14
CA VAL A 94 3.01 -13.26 7.59
C VAL A 94 3.33 -14.55 8.35
N SER A 95 2.86 -15.71 7.88
CA SER A 95 3.19 -17.00 8.51
C SER A 95 4.67 -17.32 8.42
N SER A 96 5.31 -17.05 7.28
CA SER A 96 6.75 -17.27 7.10
C SER A 96 7.60 -16.36 8.01
N LEU A 97 7.18 -15.10 8.17
CA LEU A 97 7.81 -14.18 9.12
C LEU A 97 7.63 -14.66 10.57
N ALA A 98 6.41 -15.08 10.94
CA ALA A 98 6.12 -15.62 12.27
C ALA A 98 6.94 -16.88 12.56
N ALA A 99 7.06 -17.80 11.59
CA ALA A 99 7.89 -18.98 11.70
C ALA A 99 9.38 -18.63 11.86
N THR A 100 9.88 -17.63 11.13
CA THR A 100 11.26 -17.12 11.27
C THR A 100 11.50 -16.63 12.70
N ILE A 101 10.61 -15.78 13.22
CA ILE A 101 10.70 -15.23 14.58
C ILE A 101 10.61 -16.34 15.64
N ALA A 102 9.74 -17.34 15.43
CA ALA A 102 9.59 -18.48 16.33
C ALA A 102 10.82 -19.42 16.34
N LEU A 103 11.53 -19.55 15.21
CA LEU A 103 12.76 -20.35 15.10
C LEU A 103 14.02 -19.61 15.60
N CYS A 104 14.01 -18.28 15.65
CA CYS A 104 15.14 -17.48 16.16
C CYS A 104 15.68 -17.93 17.54
N PRO A 105 14.86 -18.19 18.58
CA PRO A 105 15.37 -18.68 19.87
C PRO A 105 16.07 -20.03 19.76
N PHE A 106 15.69 -20.89 18.80
CA PHE A 106 16.29 -22.21 18.63
C PHE A 106 17.76 -22.15 18.19
N ILE A 107 18.15 -21.10 17.45
CA ILE A 107 19.55 -20.86 17.02
C ILE A 107 20.46 -20.66 18.24
N PHE A 108 19.95 -20.16 19.37
CA PHE A 108 20.73 -19.98 20.59
C PHE A 108 20.93 -21.29 21.36
N ILE A 109 20.01 -22.25 21.22
CA ILE A 109 20.07 -23.56 21.89
C ILE A 109 21.07 -24.49 21.19
N LEU A 110 21.18 -24.39 19.86
CA LEU A 110 22.08 -25.24 19.08
C LEU A 110 23.54 -24.85 19.31
N ASP A 111 24.29 -25.69 20.02
CA ASP A 111 25.72 -25.47 20.25
C ASP A 111 26.57 -25.86 19.04
N ALA A 112 26.63 -24.98 18.06
CA ALA A 112 27.36 -25.19 16.81
C ALA A 112 28.85 -24.75 16.88
N GLY A 113 29.42 -24.51 18.06
CA GLY A 113 30.78 -23.95 18.22
C GLY A 113 30.94 -22.51 17.73
N ILE A 114 29.85 -21.87 17.29
CA ILE A 114 29.80 -20.48 16.81
C ILE A 114 29.69 -19.52 18.00
N SER A 115 30.43 -18.40 17.98
CA SER A 115 30.33 -17.34 19.00
C SER A 115 28.92 -16.73 19.06
N SER A 116 28.44 -16.42 20.28
CA SER A 116 27.08 -15.90 20.50
C SER A 116 26.77 -14.62 19.71
N GLY A 117 27.78 -13.77 19.48
CA GLY A 117 27.65 -12.57 18.65
C GLY A 117 27.32 -12.88 17.19
N MET A 118 27.97 -13.89 16.60
CA MET A 118 27.68 -14.30 15.22
C MET A 118 26.30 -14.94 15.09
N ARG A 119 25.87 -15.73 16.09
CA ARG A 119 24.49 -16.29 16.13
C ARG A 119 23.45 -15.18 16.18
N GLY A 120 23.65 -14.18 17.04
CA GLY A 120 22.77 -13.01 17.13
C GLY A 120 22.71 -12.22 15.82
N GLY A 121 23.86 -11.97 15.19
CA GLY A 121 23.93 -11.30 13.89
C GLY A 121 23.15 -12.04 12.80
N LEU A 122 23.30 -13.36 12.71
CA LEU A 122 22.56 -14.19 11.76
C LEU A 122 21.05 -14.17 12.01
N ALA A 123 20.61 -14.27 13.27
CA ALA A 123 19.20 -14.19 13.63
C ALA A 123 18.58 -12.84 13.25
N VAL A 124 19.27 -11.73 13.56
CA VAL A 124 18.82 -10.38 13.20
C VAL A 124 18.76 -10.20 11.69
N ALA A 125 19.78 -10.66 10.95
CA ALA A 125 19.81 -10.59 9.50
C ALA A 125 18.66 -11.38 8.86
N ALA A 126 18.36 -12.58 9.38
CA ALA A 126 17.25 -13.42 8.92
C ALA A 126 15.89 -12.73 9.14
N VAL A 127 15.63 -12.20 10.34
CA VAL A 127 14.39 -11.49 10.65
C VAL A 127 14.26 -10.21 9.81
N ALA A 128 15.34 -9.45 9.66
CA ALA A 128 15.34 -8.22 8.87
C ALA A 128 15.03 -8.49 7.40
N THR A 129 15.61 -9.54 6.82
CA THR A 129 15.37 -9.94 5.42
C THR A 129 13.92 -10.42 5.22
N SER A 130 13.43 -11.31 6.09
CA SER A 130 12.05 -11.80 6.05
C SER A 130 11.03 -10.68 6.28
N GLY A 131 11.32 -9.77 7.21
CA GLY A 131 10.50 -8.59 7.50
C GLY A 131 10.44 -7.61 6.34
N SER A 132 11.58 -7.34 5.69
CA SER A 132 11.66 -6.45 4.53
C SER A 132 10.86 -6.99 3.33
N SER A 133 10.99 -8.28 3.05
CA SER A 133 10.20 -8.95 2.00
C SER A 133 8.69 -8.86 2.29
N THR A 134 8.29 -9.14 3.54
CA THR A 134 6.89 -9.06 3.98
C THR A 134 6.34 -7.63 3.90
N ALA A 135 7.14 -6.63 4.26
CA ALA A 135 6.75 -5.22 4.18
C ALA A 135 6.52 -4.76 2.72
N LEU A 136 7.34 -5.23 1.78
CA LEU A 136 7.19 -4.91 0.36
C LEU A 136 5.91 -5.52 -0.22
N VAL A 137 5.65 -6.80 0.08
CA VAL A 137 4.39 -7.47 -0.31
C VAL A 137 3.19 -6.73 0.27
N GLN A 138 3.28 -6.31 1.53
CA GLN A 138 2.22 -5.56 2.18
C GLN A 138 2.01 -4.16 1.57
N TRP A 139 3.08 -3.50 1.13
CA TRP A 139 3.00 -2.22 0.45
C TRP A 139 2.31 -2.36 -0.92
N CYS A 140 2.70 -3.36 -1.72
CA CYS A 140 2.10 -3.61 -3.04
C CYS A 140 0.64 -4.09 -2.94
N LEU A 141 0.33 -4.99 -2.01
CA LEU A 141 -1.02 -5.53 -1.84
C LEU A 141 -1.91 -4.68 -0.91
N GLY A 142 -1.39 -3.57 -0.38
CA GLY A 142 -2.13 -2.68 0.50
C GLY A 142 -3.21 -1.88 -0.24
N SER A 143 -2.95 -1.53 -1.50
CA SER A 143 -3.88 -0.80 -2.38
C SER A 143 -4.83 -1.71 -3.15
N TYR A 144 -4.64 -3.03 -3.13
CA TYR A 144 -5.42 -3.96 -3.93
C TYR A 144 -6.90 -3.98 -3.50
N VAL A 145 -7.79 -3.60 -4.42
CA VAL A 145 -9.23 -3.65 -4.21
C VAL A 145 -9.75 -5.03 -4.54
N ARG A 146 -10.45 -5.62 -3.58
CA ARG A 146 -11.01 -6.96 -3.67
C ARG A 146 -12.41 -6.95 -4.26
N LYS A 147 -13.22 -6.00 -3.80
CA LYS A 147 -14.63 -5.88 -4.14
C LYS A 147 -15.05 -4.43 -4.06
N ILE A 148 -15.90 -4.00 -4.97
CA ILE A 148 -16.53 -2.69 -4.89
C ILE A 148 -18.03 -2.90 -4.82
N THR A 149 -18.65 -2.29 -3.81
CA THR A 149 -20.09 -2.35 -3.61
C THR A 149 -20.70 -0.95 -3.56
N ILE A 150 -21.91 -0.85 -4.13
CA ILE A 150 -22.74 0.35 -4.11
C ILE A 150 -24.01 0.01 -3.32
N PRO A 151 -24.52 0.90 -2.45
CA PRO A 151 -25.82 0.69 -1.82
C PRO A 151 -26.90 0.59 -2.90
N ASN A 152 -27.71 -0.47 -2.82
CA ASN A 152 -28.86 -0.63 -3.68
C ASN A 152 -29.97 0.35 -3.23
N PRO A 153 -30.36 1.33 -4.05
CA PRO A 153 -31.40 2.29 -3.69
C PRO A 153 -32.76 1.61 -3.44
N LEU A 154 -33.03 0.47 -4.10
CA LEU A 154 -34.30 -0.25 -3.99
C LEU A 154 -34.55 -0.82 -2.58
N ALA A 155 -33.48 -1.16 -1.85
CA ALA A 155 -33.60 -1.76 -0.52
C ALA A 155 -33.90 -0.75 0.60
N THR A 156 -33.79 0.56 0.34
CA THR A 156 -33.98 1.61 1.36
C THR A 156 -35.35 2.28 1.26
N SER A 157 -36.23 1.83 0.35
CA SER A 157 -37.63 2.28 0.33
C SER A 157 -38.48 1.33 1.18
N PRO A 158 -38.89 1.71 2.41
CA PRO A 158 -39.87 0.95 3.20
C PRO A 158 -41.28 1.16 2.62
N SER A 159 -41.48 0.85 1.34
CA SER A 159 -42.79 0.89 0.72
C SER A 159 -43.49 -0.47 0.93
N PRO A 160 -44.60 -0.54 1.68
CA PRO A 160 -45.30 -1.79 2.03
C PRO A 160 -46.14 -2.39 0.89
N SER A 161 -45.83 -2.12 -0.38
CA SER A 161 -46.58 -2.65 -1.53
C SER A 161 -45.97 -3.97 -2.02
N PRO A 162 -46.75 -5.06 -2.14
CA PRO A 162 -46.25 -6.38 -2.54
C PRO A 162 -45.64 -6.38 -3.96
N PRO A 163 -44.47 -7.01 -4.16
CA PRO A 163 -43.72 -6.93 -5.40
C PRO A 163 -44.22 -7.89 -6.48
N THR A 164 -44.49 -7.36 -7.66
CA THR A 164 -44.60 -8.12 -8.91
C THR A 164 -43.18 -8.22 -9.52
N PRO A 165 -42.62 -9.42 -9.74
CA PRO A 165 -41.25 -9.59 -10.21
C PRO A 165 -41.13 -9.36 -11.74
N SER A 166 -40.77 -8.15 -12.15
CA SER A 166 -40.31 -7.84 -13.52
C SER A 166 -38.78 -7.85 -13.57
N SER A 167 -38.20 -8.82 -14.28
CA SER A 167 -36.77 -9.14 -14.35
C SER A 167 -35.93 -8.22 -15.26
N SER A 168 -36.40 -7.01 -15.57
CA SER A 168 -35.81 -6.15 -16.63
C SER A 168 -35.30 -4.78 -16.13
N ASP A 169 -35.39 -4.48 -14.83
CA ASP A 169 -35.07 -3.15 -14.28
C ASP A 169 -33.65 -3.00 -13.70
N LEU A 170 -32.71 -3.87 -14.08
CA LEU A 170 -31.31 -3.75 -13.64
C LEU A 170 -30.50 -2.68 -14.40
N ASP A 171 -31.04 -2.11 -15.49
CA ASP A 171 -30.28 -1.28 -16.43
C ASP A 171 -30.20 0.22 -16.07
N ALA A 172 -30.85 0.69 -15.00
CA ALA A 172 -30.91 2.12 -14.67
C ALA A 172 -30.35 2.48 -13.29
N VAL A 173 -29.29 1.81 -12.81
CA VAL A 173 -28.55 2.29 -11.63
C VAL A 173 -27.85 3.61 -12.00
N THR A 174 -28.50 4.73 -11.71
CA THR A 174 -27.97 6.07 -11.99
C THR A 174 -26.88 6.41 -11.00
N ILE A 175 -25.61 6.23 -11.40
CA ILE A 175 -24.44 6.54 -10.59
C ILE A 175 -24.23 8.06 -10.59
N THR A 176 -24.55 8.72 -9.48
CA THR A 176 -24.32 10.17 -9.30
C THR A 176 -23.03 10.46 -8.53
N ARG A 177 -22.50 11.69 -8.63
CA ARG A 177 -21.32 12.17 -7.85
C ARG A 177 -21.42 11.93 -6.34
N SER A 178 -22.63 12.00 -5.81
CA SER A 178 -22.90 11.85 -4.37
C SER A 178 -22.98 10.38 -3.92
N THR A 179 -23.00 9.44 -4.86
CA THR A 179 -23.16 8.02 -4.58
C THR A 179 -22.00 7.52 -3.72
N PRO A 180 -22.26 6.91 -2.55
CA PRO A 180 -21.20 6.35 -1.73
C PRO A 180 -20.77 4.99 -2.29
N VAL A 181 -19.49 4.88 -2.63
CA VAL A 181 -18.85 3.67 -3.12
C VAL A 181 -18.04 3.04 -2.00
N SER A 182 -18.22 1.74 -1.78
CA SER A 182 -17.52 0.99 -0.74
C SER A 182 -16.44 0.12 -1.35
N PHE A 183 -15.18 0.44 -1.04
CA PHE A 183 -14.00 -0.31 -1.45
C PHE A 183 -13.62 -1.32 -0.38
N GLU A 184 -13.66 -2.60 -0.73
CA GLU A 184 -13.13 -3.67 0.10
C GLU A 184 -11.65 -3.90 -0.19
N THR A 185 -10.81 -3.70 0.82
CA THR A 185 -9.37 -3.99 0.79
C THR A 185 -8.99 -4.98 1.89
N LEU A 186 -7.75 -5.46 1.86
CA LEU A 186 -7.20 -6.36 2.86
C LEU A 186 -6.38 -5.58 3.89
N SER A 187 -6.71 -5.77 5.17
CA SER A 187 -5.89 -5.34 6.29
C SER A 187 -4.54 -6.07 6.34
N PHE A 188 -3.66 -5.66 7.27
CA PHE A 188 -2.34 -6.26 7.47
C PHE A 188 -2.38 -7.78 7.70
N LEU A 189 -3.36 -8.25 8.47
CA LEU A 189 -3.55 -9.66 8.79
C LEU A 189 -4.47 -10.39 7.79
N GLY A 190 -4.71 -9.81 6.61
CA GLY A 190 -5.61 -10.39 5.61
C GLY A 190 -7.10 -10.33 5.98
N GLY A 191 -7.46 -9.65 7.07
CA GLY A 191 -8.86 -9.35 7.42
C GLY A 191 -9.47 -8.32 6.47
N ARG A 192 -10.79 -8.38 6.29
CA ARG A 192 -11.55 -7.46 5.43
C ARG A 192 -11.55 -6.03 6.00
N ARG A 193 -11.30 -5.03 5.16
CA ARG A 193 -11.40 -3.60 5.47
C ARG A 193 -12.27 -2.93 4.42
N ILE A 194 -13.31 -2.22 4.83
CA ILE A 194 -14.24 -1.54 3.93
C ILE A 194 -14.02 -0.04 4.07
N THR A 195 -13.84 0.67 2.97
CA THR A 195 -13.72 2.12 2.95
C THR A 195 -14.85 2.69 2.11
N THR A 196 -15.77 3.42 2.72
CA THR A 196 -16.88 4.05 2.02
C THR A 196 -16.53 5.51 1.73
N VAL A 197 -16.61 5.91 0.47
CA VAL A 197 -16.21 7.22 -0.06
C VAL A 197 -17.19 7.65 -1.14
N LYS A 198 -17.49 8.94 -1.28
CA LYS A 198 -18.33 9.42 -2.39
C LYS A 198 -17.54 9.45 -3.69
N VAL A 199 -18.20 9.25 -4.83
CA VAL A 199 -17.55 9.32 -6.15
C VAL A 199 -16.89 10.69 -6.39
N SER A 200 -17.49 11.78 -5.92
CA SER A 200 -16.95 13.16 -5.99
C SER A 200 -15.57 13.33 -5.34
N ASP A 201 -15.26 12.49 -4.36
CA ASP A 201 -14.08 12.61 -3.50
C ASP A 201 -12.92 11.74 -4.03
N LEU A 202 -13.16 11.00 -5.11
CA LEU A 202 -12.18 10.16 -5.77
C LEU A 202 -11.50 10.93 -6.90
N GLU A 203 -10.21 10.70 -7.07
CA GLU A 203 -9.40 11.26 -8.13
C GLU A 203 -8.49 10.17 -8.71
N PRO A 204 -8.10 10.25 -9.99
CA PRO A 204 -7.16 9.30 -10.55
C PRO A 204 -5.81 9.43 -9.86
N SER A 205 -5.13 8.29 -9.70
CA SER A 205 -3.82 8.22 -9.08
C SER A 205 -2.75 7.93 -10.13
N SER A 206 -1.65 8.69 -10.08
CA SER A 206 -0.44 8.44 -10.86
C SER A 206 0.62 7.63 -10.10
N ALA A 207 0.33 7.24 -8.86
CA ALA A 207 1.28 6.47 -8.06
C ALA A 207 1.35 5.02 -8.53
N PRO A 208 2.52 4.36 -8.40
CA PRO A 208 2.67 2.96 -8.78
C PRO A 208 1.70 2.09 -7.97
N PHE A 209 1.11 1.09 -8.63
CA PHE A 209 0.14 0.17 -8.04
C PHE A 209 -1.10 0.86 -7.46
N SER A 210 -1.55 1.94 -8.09
CA SER A 210 -2.82 2.57 -7.77
C SER A 210 -3.45 3.23 -8.99
N THR A 211 -4.75 3.08 -9.12
CA THR A 211 -5.56 3.64 -10.21
C THR A 211 -6.36 4.84 -9.72
N ILE A 212 -6.88 4.75 -8.48
CA ILE A 212 -7.71 5.79 -7.86
C ILE A 212 -7.12 6.13 -6.48
N ARG A 213 -7.27 7.38 -6.04
CA ARG A 213 -6.99 7.81 -4.67
C ARG A 213 -8.13 8.68 -4.13
N ILE A 214 -8.20 8.80 -2.82
CA ILE A 214 -9.12 9.74 -2.14
C ILE A 214 -8.46 11.11 -2.12
N ARG A 215 -9.22 12.15 -2.48
CA ARG A 215 -8.80 13.55 -2.42
C ARG A 215 -8.46 13.94 -0.98
N GLU A 216 -7.39 14.70 -0.81
CA GLU A 216 -6.94 15.15 0.50
C GLU A 216 -7.98 16.08 1.17
N GLY A 217 -8.26 15.85 2.45
CA GLY A 217 -9.24 16.64 3.21
C GLY A 217 -10.70 16.18 3.09
N GLN A 218 -10.99 15.16 2.29
CA GLN A 218 -12.34 14.58 2.20
C GLN A 218 -12.60 13.52 3.27
N GLY A 219 -13.85 13.46 3.71
CA GLY A 219 -14.33 12.47 4.68
C GLY A 219 -14.34 11.07 4.10
N SER A 220 -13.70 10.13 4.79
CA SER A 220 -13.79 8.71 4.44
C SER A 220 -14.08 7.89 5.69
N VAL A 221 -15.13 7.08 5.64
CA VAL A 221 -15.48 6.20 6.76
C VAL A 221 -14.83 4.85 6.53
N VAL A 222 -13.97 4.45 7.46
CA VAL A 222 -13.26 3.18 7.39
C VAL A 222 -13.87 2.20 8.37
N ARG A 223 -14.41 1.08 7.87
CA ARG A 223 -14.98 0.01 8.68
C ARG A 223 -14.15 -1.27 8.57
N ASP A 224 -14.13 -2.06 9.64
CA ASP A 224 -13.63 -3.44 9.57
C ASP A 224 -14.70 -4.39 8.97
N GLY A 225 -14.31 -5.64 8.71
CA GLY A 225 -15.25 -6.67 8.26
C GLY A 225 -16.38 -7.00 9.24
N ARG A 226 -16.35 -6.47 10.47
CA ARG A 226 -17.41 -6.59 11.49
C ARG A 226 -18.27 -5.32 11.58
N GLY A 227 -18.05 -4.33 10.70
CA GLY A 227 -18.79 -3.07 10.69
C GLY A 227 -18.31 -2.02 11.69
N ARG A 228 -17.28 -2.29 12.51
CA ARG A 228 -16.74 -1.33 13.46
C ARG A 228 -15.98 -0.24 12.71
N VAL A 229 -16.25 1.02 13.05
CA VAL A 229 -15.52 2.17 12.50
C VAL A 229 -14.11 2.14 13.08
N LEU A 230 -13.11 1.89 12.22
CA LEU A 230 -11.71 1.81 12.61
C LEU A 230 -11.07 3.19 12.76
N SER A 231 -11.52 4.14 11.95
CA SER A 231 -10.98 5.48 11.87
C SER A 231 -11.91 6.33 11.02
N ASP A 232 -12.11 7.56 11.46
CA ASP A 232 -12.85 8.62 10.76
C ASP A 232 -11.87 9.76 10.37
N ASP A 233 -10.67 9.37 9.96
CA ASP A 233 -9.59 10.31 9.73
C ASP A 233 -9.65 10.88 8.31
N ASN A 234 -9.98 12.17 8.20
CA ASN A 234 -9.85 13.02 6.99
C ASN A 234 -8.41 13.09 6.43
N LYS A 235 -7.43 12.45 7.08
CA LYS A 235 -6.00 12.51 6.74
C LYS A 235 -5.48 11.26 6.03
N LEU A 236 -6.30 10.23 5.87
CA LEU A 236 -5.83 8.98 5.26
C LEU A 236 -5.77 9.12 3.74
N LYS A 237 -4.57 9.40 3.21
CA LYS A 237 -4.23 9.27 1.78
C LYS A 237 -4.32 7.80 1.38
N LYS A 238 -5.53 7.33 1.10
CA LYS A 238 -5.75 5.97 0.60
C LYS A 238 -5.67 5.95 -0.91
N ARG A 239 -5.06 4.87 -1.38
CA ARG A 239 -4.89 4.55 -2.80
C ARG A 239 -5.50 3.19 -3.04
N PHE A 240 -6.13 3.05 -4.19
CA PHE A 240 -6.86 1.88 -4.61
C PHE A 240 -6.36 1.47 -5.99
N TYR A 241 -6.03 0.20 -6.13
CA TYR A 241 -5.66 -0.41 -7.40
C TYR A 241 -6.84 -1.19 -7.96
N LEU A 242 -7.16 -0.91 -9.22
CA LEU A 242 -8.15 -1.64 -10.00
C LEU A 242 -7.50 -2.19 -11.26
N HIS A 243 -7.93 -3.38 -11.66
CA HIS A 243 -7.54 -3.97 -12.93
C HIS A 243 -8.22 -3.27 -14.11
N GLY A 244 -7.44 -2.91 -15.13
CA GLY A 244 -7.92 -2.23 -16.33
C GLY A 244 -9.01 -3.01 -17.06
N GLU A 245 -8.86 -4.33 -17.18
CA GLU A 245 -9.81 -5.20 -17.92
C GLU A 245 -11.23 -5.17 -17.31
N LEU A 246 -11.33 -5.18 -15.98
CA LEU A 246 -12.61 -5.14 -15.27
C LEU A 246 -13.16 -3.72 -15.10
N THR A 247 -12.42 -2.72 -15.56
CA THR A 247 -12.87 -1.33 -15.54
C THR A 247 -13.81 -1.02 -16.71
N GLU A 248 -13.86 -1.90 -17.72
CA GLU A 248 -14.66 -1.73 -18.93
C GLU A 248 -16.15 -2.06 -18.73
N GLU A 249 -16.51 -2.74 -17.64
CA GLU A 249 -17.90 -3.05 -17.28
C GLU A 249 -18.71 -1.77 -17.02
N GLU A 250 -19.95 -1.70 -17.52
CA GLU A 250 -20.76 -0.47 -17.57
C GLU A 250 -20.89 0.33 -16.26
N PRO A 251 -21.10 -0.28 -15.07
CA PRO A 251 -21.17 0.52 -13.84
C PRO A 251 -19.79 1.08 -13.45
N MET A 252 -18.71 0.32 -13.69
CA MET A 252 -17.36 0.75 -13.35
C MET A 252 -16.84 1.82 -14.31
N ARG A 253 -17.14 1.67 -15.61
CA ARG A 253 -16.79 2.63 -16.65
C ARG A 253 -17.40 4.01 -16.36
N THR A 254 -18.66 4.03 -15.93
CA THR A 254 -19.36 5.27 -15.55
C THR A 254 -18.68 5.94 -14.34
N ILE A 255 -18.34 5.17 -13.31
CA ILE A 255 -17.60 5.69 -12.14
C ILE A 255 -16.25 6.27 -12.56
N MET A 256 -15.50 5.59 -13.43
CA MET A 256 -14.20 6.06 -13.86
C MET A 256 -14.28 7.31 -14.74
N ALA A 257 -15.28 7.40 -15.62
CA ALA A 257 -15.54 8.60 -16.41
C ALA A 257 -15.82 9.80 -15.49
N GLU A 258 -16.63 9.60 -14.44
CA GLU A 258 -16.90 10.62 -13.44
C GLU A 258 -15.64 11.04 -12.66
N ILE A 259 -14.80 10.07 -12.28
CA ILE A 259 -13.51 10.32 -11.61
C ILE A 259 -12.56 11.12 -12.51
N GLN A 260 -12.50 10.81 -13.81
CA GLN A 260 -11.71 11.57 -14.78
C GLN A 260 -12.27 13.00 -14.94
N GLN A 261 -13.59 13.16 -14.97
CA GLN A 261 -14.22 14.47 -15.01
C GLN A 261 -13.88 15.31 -13.76
N ASN A 262 -13.85 14.69 -12.57
CA ASN A 262 -13.48 15.35 -11.31
C ASN A 262 -12.04 15.86 -11.31
N GLN A 263 -11.12 15.19 -12.02
CA GLN A 263 -9.73 15.64 -12.15
C GLN A 263 -9.65 17.02 -12.81
N ASN A 264 -10.45 17.25 -13.86
CA ASN A 264 -10.47 18.51 -14.60
C ASN A 264 -10.94 19.68 -13.73
N LEU A 265 -11.89 19.45 -12.81
CA LEU A 265 -12.37 20.46 -11.87
C LEU A 265 -11.29 20.85 -10.84
N THR A 266 -10.51 19.89 -10.35
CA THR A 266 -9.44 20.17 -9.38
C THR A 266 -8.20 20.83 -9.97
N GLY A 267 -7.88 20.55 -11.24
CA GLY A 267 -6.72 21.15 -11.90
C GLY A 267 -6.80 22.68 -11.95
N VAL A 268 -8.02 23.23 -12.02
CA VAL A 268 -8.27 24.68 -12.02
C VAL A 268 -8.00 25.29 -10.65
N VAL A 269 -8.44 24.64 -9.57
CA VAL A 269 -8.29 25.16 -8.20
C VAL A 269 -6.85 25.03 -7.69
N GLY A 270 -6.17 23.94 -8.04
CA GLY A 270 -4.78 23.68 -7.61
C GLY A 270 -3.76 24.67 -8.20
N ARG A 271 -4.03 25.25 -9.38
CA ARG A 271 -3.12 26.21 -10.02
C ARG A 271 -3.17 27.60 -9.37
N VAL A 272 -4.31 27.96 -8.79
CA VAL A 272 -4.47 29.21 -8.03
C VAL A 272 -3.92 29.05 -6.61
N GLY A 273 -4.21 27.92 -5.95
CA GLY A 273 -3.79 27.68 -4.56
C GLY A 273 -2.30 27.39 -4.37
N VAL A 274 -1.58 26.85 -5.36
CA VAL A 274 -0.12 26.64 -5.24
C VAL A 274 0.65 27.94 -5.40
N ALA A 275 0.16 28.89 -6.21
CA ALA A 275 0.76 30.22 -6.29
C ALA A 275 0.62 30.97 -4.95
N GLU A 276 -0.52 30.82 -4.26
CA GLU A 276 -0.78 31.48 -2.97
C GLU A 276 -0.08 30.77 -1.79
N ALA A 277 -0.09 29.44 -1.75
CA ALA A 277 0.56 28.68 -0.68
C ALA A 277 2.09 28.69 -0.73
N VAL A 278 2.71 28.86 -1.90
CA VAL A 278 4.17 29.02 -2.00
C VAL A 278 4.62 30.39 -1.45
N VAL A 279 3.77 31.42 -1.51
CA VAL A 279 4.04 32.73 -0.91
C VAL A 279 3.97 32.64 0.62
N ASP A 280 2.99 31.92 1.19
CA ASP A 280 2.86 31.77 2.65
C ASP A 280 3.89 30.82 3.27
N VAL A 281 4.29 29.75 2.58
CA VAL A 281 5.34 28.84 3.09
C VAL A 281 6.71 29.51 3.07
N ALA A 282 7.01 30.36 2.08
CA ALA A 282 8.23 31.18 2.09
C ALA A 282 8.24 32.19 3.25
N ALA A 283 7.10 32.79 3.58
CA ALA A 283 6.97 33.71 4.72
C ALA A 283 7.10 33.00 6.08
N GLN A 284 6.61 31.77 6.23
CA GLN A 284 6.74 31.02 7.48
C GLN A 284 8.15 30.43 7.71
N VAL A 285 8.86 30.04 6.65
CA VAL A 285 10.25 29.58 6.77
C VAL A 285 11.20 30.73 7.16
N ALA A 286 10.92 31.96 6.72
CA ALA A 286 11.67 33.14 7.14
C ALA A 286 11.49 33.49 8.63
N LYS A 287 10.28 33.32 9.20
CA LYS A 287 10.04 33.53 10.63
C LYS A 287 10.69 32.46 11.51
N LYS A 288 10.62 31.19 11.09
CA LYS A 288 11.10 30.07 11.93
C LYS A 288 12.62 30.00 12.08
N ASN A 289 13.38 30.58 11.15
CA ASN A 289 14.84 30.71 11.31
C ASN A 289 15.24 31.84 12.26
N LYS A 290 14.40 32.88 12.45
CA LYS A 290 14.71 34.00 13.34
C LYS A 290 14.55 33.65 14.82
N ASP A 291 13.63 32.76 15.15
CA ASP A 291 13.37 32.33 16.53
C ASP A 291 14.34 31.23 17.02
N LYS A 292 15.07 30.58 16.11
CA LYS A 292 16.03 29.52 16.46
C LYS A 292 17.41 30.06 16.84
N GLU A 293 17.71 31.31 16.52
CA GLU A 293 18.98 31.96 16.88
C GLU A 293 18.94 32.65 18.25
N ALA A 294 17.75 32.85 18.83
CA ALA A 294 17.59 33.52 20.12
C ALA A 294 17.53 32.57 21.33
N ASN A 295 17.54 31.25 21.14
CA ASN A 295 17.29 30.28 22.23
C ASN A 295 18.45 29.33 22.53
N ASP A 296 19.66 29.61 22.04
CA ASP A 296 20.87 28.82 22.29
C ASP A 296 21.85 29.52 23.26
N VAL A 297 21.34 30.41 24.11
CA VAL A 297 22.10 31.06 25.20
C VAL A 297 21.30 31.01 26.49
N SER A 298 21.13 29.82 27.08
CA SER A 298 20.93 29.63 28.53
C SER A 298 20.54 28.19 28.85
N ALA A 299 21.52 27.29 28.90
CA ALA A 299 21.44 26.08 29.74
C ALA A 299 22.84 25.44 29.85
N GLY A 300 23.68 26.02 30.70
CA GLY A 300 24.81 25.30 31.28
C GLY A 300 24.36 24.63 32.58
N ALA A 301 24.66 23.34 32.74
CA ALA A 301 25.35 22.78 33.91
C ALA A 301 25.28 21.23 33.93
N GLU A 302 26.47 20.65 33.84
CA GLU A 302 26.93 19.41 34.49
C GLU A 302 26.49 18.03 33.97
N GLY A 303 27.50 17.31 33.46
CA GLY A 303 27.44 15.91 33.07
C GLY A 303 28.58 15.53 32.13
N GLN A 304 29.84 15.77 32.50
CA GLN A 304 31.01 15.38 31.71
C GLN A 304 31.12 13.85 31.62
N VAL A 305 30.69 13.29 30.49
CA VAL A 305 31.18 11.99 30.00
C VAL A 305 32.13 12.27 28.85
N LYS A 306 33.42 12.10 29.14
CA LYS A 306 34.57 12.30 28.27
C LYS A 306 34.51 11.29 27.11
N ALA A 307 34.02 11.71 25.95
CA ALA A 307 34.13 10.95 24.71
C ALA A 307 35.52 11.18 24.06
N PRO A 308 36.12 10.16 23.43
CA PRO A 308 37.40 10.30 22.76
C PRO A 308 37.28 11.21 21.53
N VAL A 309 38.11 12.25 21.54
CA VAL A 309 38.31 13.24 20.50
C VAL A 309 38.77 12.53 19.21
N THR A 310 37.93 12.55 18.18
CA THR A 310 38.33 12.17 16.82
C THR A 310 39.04 13.36 16.17
N GLU A 311 40.30 13.54 16.53
CA GLU A 311 41.21 14.63 16.12
C GLU A 311 41.66 14.57 14.65
N GLY A 312 40.88 13.95 13.76
CA GLY A 312 41.26 13.73 12.35
C GLY A 312 40.22 14.13 11.31
N MET A 313 39.06 14.66 11.73
CA MET A 313 37.97 14.99 10.79
C MET A 313 38.00 16.45 10.32
N SER A 314 38.56 17.38 11.10
CA SER A 314 38.71 18.79 10.68
C SER A 314 39.69 18.95 9.52
N ASP A 315 40.83 18.28 9.56
CA ASP A 315 41.86 18.41 8.51
C ASP A 315 41.37 17.89 7.15
N ARG A 316 40.49 16.89 7.16
CA ARG A 316 39.85 16.37 5.94
C ARG A 316 38.93 17.38 5.28
N ILE A 317 38.23 18.21 6.06
CA ILE A 317 37.33 19.24 5.53
C ILE A 317 38.15 20.41 4.93
N GLU A 318 39.26 20.79 5.56
CA GLU A 318 40.13 21.83 4.99
C GLU A 318 40.85 21.37 3.72
N GLN A 319 41.30 20.11 3.66
CA GLN A 319 41.89 19.56 2.43
C GLN A 319 40.89 19.53 1.26
N LEU A 320 39.61 19.22 1.53
CA LEU A 320 38.57 19.23 0.50
C LEU A 320 38.27 20.65 0.00
N LYS A 321 38.30 21.67 0.87
CA LYS A 321 38.16 23.07 0.45
C LYS A 321 39.32 23.55 -0.43
N ARG A 322 40.57 23.21 -0.06
CA ARG A 322 41.74 23.58 -0.89
C ARG A 322 41.67 22.94 -2.28
N LYS A 323 41.36 21.64 -2.38
CA LYS A 323 41.22 20.96 -3.68
C LYS A 323 40.12 21.54 -4.58
N ALA A 324 38.99 21.96 -4.00
CA ALA A 324 37.92 22.59 -4.77
C ALA A 324 38.35 23.95 -5.36
N SER A 325 39.11 24.75 -4.61
CA SER A 325 39.59 26.06 -5.07
C SER A 325 40.66 25.96 -6.18
N GLU A 326 41.45 24.90 -6.20
CA GLU A 326 42.49 24.70 -7.22
C GLU A 326 41.89 24.28 -8.57
N ASN A 327 40.87 23.42 -8.56
CA ASN A 327 40.18 22.99 -9.79
C ASN A 327 39.41 24.15 -10.45
N ALA A 328 38.88 25.10 -9.68
CA ALA A 328 38.21 26.28 -10.23
C ALA A 328 39.17 27.19 -11.02
N LYS A 329 40.45 27.26 -10.63
CA LYS A 329 41.46 28.07 -11.35
C LYS A 329 41.98 27.42 -12.63
N LYS A 330 41.99 26.08 -12.71
CA LYS A 330 42.46 25.36 -13.91
C LYS A 330 41.46 25.34 -15.08
N GLY A 331 40.18 25.67 -14.84
CA GLY A 331 39.16 25.74 -15.89
C GLY A 331 39.07 27.09 -16.63
N GLN A 332 39.98 28.03 -16.35
CA GLN A 332 39.99 29.40 -16.90
C GLN A 332 41.34 29.74 -17.54
N GLN A 333 41.83 28.88 -18.41
CA GLN A 333 42.81 29.28 -19.42
C GLN A 333 42.21 29.03 -20.81
N PRO A 334 42.12 30.07 -21.66
CA PRO A 334 41.65 29.95 -23.04
C PRO A 334 42.65 29.22 -23.92
#